data_AF-A0A1C7MSB6-F1
#
_entry.id   AF-A0A1C7MSB6-F1
#
_cell.length_a   1.000
_cell.length_b   1.000
_cell.length_c   1.000
_cell.angle_alpha   90.00
_cell.angle_beta   90.00
_cell.angle_gamma   90.00
#
_symmetry.space_group_name_H-M   'P 1'
#
loop_
_entity.id
_entity.type
_entity.pdbx_description
1 polymer ?
#
loop_
_entity_poly.entity_id
_entity_poly.type
_entity_poly.pdbx_seq_one_letter_code
_entity_poly.pdbx_strand_id
1 'polypeptide(L)'
;MADFIQALDPSKLVLIETVLSFATSAFDAPVYNLPIFLFGIYAQENSEAIQSLKAFTGLVGGSLIYDIIWMAKHEQNWFVRMLTIMILILKVPTALAFVTALHQRGAQFSGLGFRGNDLSGATVWSMPGGFTSPLGGGARNGYQTVNDPVEPPKPTGGAPPTVNAQPTAPGAYQSV
;
A
#
# COMPACT_ATOMS: atom_id res chain seq x y z
N MET A 1 -10.76 -11.52 -6.09
CA MET A 1 -10.78 -11.21 -4.64
C MET A 1 -10.21 -9.83 -4.33
N ALA A 2 -9.19 -9.34 -5.05
CA ALA A 2 -8.72 -7.96 -4.93
C ALA A 2 -9.81 -6.91 -5.26
N ASP A 3 -10.73 -7.23 -6.18
CA ASP A 3 -11.80 -6.31 -6.62
C ASP A 3 -12.79 -5.95 -5.51
N PHE A 4 -13.06 -6.85 -4.55
CA PHE A 4 -13.98 -6.57 -3.44
C PHE A 4 -13.39 -5.53 -2.48
N ILE A 5 -12.10 -5.63 -2.16
CA ILE A 5 -11.40 -4.66 -1.30
C ILE A 5 -11.28 -3.31 -2.01
N GLN A 6 -11.16 -3.32 -3.34
CA GLN A 6 -11.10 -2.11 -4.16
C GLN A 6 -12.47 -1.45 -4.38
N ALA A 7 -13.57 -2.21 -4.26
CA ALA A 7 -14.94 -1.72 -4.33
C ALA A 7 -15.48 -1.17 -2.99
N LEU A 8 -14.79 -1.42 -1.87
CA LEU A 8 -15.14 -0.85 -0.58
C LEU A 8 -14.64 0.60 -0.51
N ASP A 9 -15.57 1.54 -0.68
CA ASP A 9 -15.32 2.98 -0.50
C ASP A 9 -15.04 3.27 0.99
N PRO A 10 -13.79 3.66 1.35
CA PRO A 10 -13.44 3.94 2.74
C PRO A 10 -14.36 5.00 3.36
N SER A 11 -14.83 5.96 2.57
CA SER A 11 -15.67 7.06 3.06
C SER A 11 -17.04 6.59 3.53
N LYS A 12 -17.60 5.61 2.84
CA LYS A 12 -18.88 5.01 3.23
C LYS A 12 -18.75 4.17 4.48
N LEU A 13 -17.63 3.45 4.62
CA LEU A 13 -17.38 2.64 5.82
C LEU A 13 -17.32 3.50 7.08
N VAL A 14 -16.52 4.57 7.06
CA VAL A 14 -16.40 5.47 8.21
C VAL A 14 -17.70 6.20 8.50
N LEU A 15 -18.44 6.61 7.47
CA LEU A 15 -19.75 7.23 7.66
C LEU A 15 -20.73 6.27 8.36
N ILE A 16 -20.83 5.02 7.89
CA ILE A 16 -21.69 4.00 8.50
C ILE A 16 -21.27 3.76 9.96
N GLU A 17 -19.97 3.60 10.22
CA GLU A 17 -19.45 3.42 11.57
C GLU A 17 -19.68 4.63 12.47
N THR A 18 -19.64 5.85 11.93
CA THR A 18 -19.95 7.08 12.66
C THR A 18 -21.43 7.11 13.05
N VAL A 19 -22.34 6.80 12.12
CA VAL A 19 -23.78 6.74 12.39
C VAL A 19 -24.10 5.66 13.42
N LEU A 20 -23.48 4.49 13.30
CA LEU A 20 -23.64 3.40 14.28
C LEU A 20 -23.11 3.80 15.64
N SER A 21 -21.93 4.42 15.69
CA SER A 21 -21.32 4.87 16.95
C SER A 21 -22.14 5.96 17.63
N PHE A 22 -22.72 6.87 16.83
CA PHE A 22 -23.66 7.87 17.30
C PHE A 22 -24.95 7.22 17.82
N ALA A 23 -25.54 6.27 17.10
CA ALA A 23 -26.71 5.55 17.56
C ALA A 23 -26.44 4.79 18.88
N THR A 24 -25.25 4.19 19.03
CA THR A 24 -24.86 3.50 20.27
C THR A 24 -24.51 4.45 21.41
N SER A 25 -24.16 5.72 21.13
CA SER A 25 -23.78 6.70 22.16
C SER A 25 -24.90 7.07 23.13
N ALA A 26 -26.16 6.83 22.75
CA ALA A 26 -27.31 6.99 23.63
C ALA A 26 -27.44 5.85 24.67
N PHE A 27 -26.62 4.81 24.54
CA PHE A 27 -26.62 3.63 25.39
C PHE A 27 -25.25 3.45 26.06
N ASP A 28 -25.16 2.44 26.94
CA ASP A 28 -23.88 2.03 27.49
C ASP A 28 -23.06 1.35 26.39
N ALA A 29 -22.15 2.12 25.80
CA ALA A 29 -21.33 1.76 24.66
C ALA A 29 -19.95 2.42 24.78
N PRO A 30 -18.95 1.94 24.03
CA PRO A 30 -17.60 2.48 24.14
C PRO A 30 -17.52 3.93 23.64
N VAL A 31 -17.41 4.87 24.57
CA VAL A 31 -17.49 6.33 24.33
C VAL A 31 -16.39 6.85 23.39
N TYR A 32 -15.27 6.13 23.28
CA TYR A 32 -14.15 6.48 22.41
C TYR A 32 -14.42 6.17 20.93
N ASN A 33 -15.42 5.35 20.58
CA ASN A 33 -15.68 4.98 19.18
C ASN A 33 -16.15 6.19 18.36
N LEU A 34 -17.11 6.96 18.88
CA LEU A 34 -17.63 8.15 18.22
C LEU A 34 -16.54 9.18 17.84
N PRO A 35 -15.69 9.66 18.78
CA PRO A 35 -14.65 10.63 18.43
C PRO A 35 -13.60 10.06 17.47
N ILE A 36 -13.29 8.75 17.52
CA ILE A 36 -12.37 8.11 16.57
C ILE A 36 -12.95 8.16 15.15
N PHE A 37 -14.24 7.81 14.97
CA PHE A 37 -14.83 7.81 13.63
C PHE A 37 -15.12 9.22 13.10
N LEU A 38 -15.46 10.17 13.97
CA LEU A 38 -15.50 11.59 13.59
C LEU A 38 -14.13 12.10 13.11
N PHE A 39 -13.05 11.71 13.80
CA PHE A 39 -11.69 11.97 13.33
C PHE A 39 -11.41 11.26 12.00
N GLY A 40 -11.97 10.07 11.77
CA GLY A 40 -11.91 9.37 10.50
C GLY A 40 -12.52 10.15 9.33
N ILE A 41 -13.71 10.74 9.52
CA ILE A 41 -14.34 11.61 8.51
C ILE A 41 -13.40 12.78 8.19
N TYR A 42 -12.91 13.46 9.22
CA TYR A 42 -11.97 14.57 9.06
C TYR A 42 -10.68 14.15 8.33
N ALA A 43 -10.11 12.99 8.67
CA ALA A 43 -8.88 12.46 8.06
C ALA A 43 -9.08 12.05 6.59
N GLN A 44 -10.30 11.67 6.21
CA GLN A 44 -10.64 11.40 4.81
C GLN A 44 -10.81 12.66 3.99
N GLU A 45 -11.48 13.67 4.54
CA GLU A 45 -11.62 14.98 3.89
C GLU A 45 -10.24 15.63 3.70
N ASN A 46 -9.37 15.54 4.72
CA ASN A 46 -8.00 16.05 4.69
C ASN A 46 -7.00 14.97 4.25
N SER A 47 -7.28 14.36 3.09
CA SER A 47 -6.52 13.22 2.55
C SER A 47 -5.02 13.48 2.31
N GLU A 48 -4.61 14.74 2.18
CA GLU A 48 -3.21 15.16 2.03
C GLU A 48 -2.39 14.96 3.31
N ALA A 49 -3.04 14.97 4.48
CA ALA A 49 -2.40 14.76 5.77
C ALA A 49 -2.15 13.28 6.04
N ILE A 50 -1.07 12.73 5.46
CA ILE A 50 -0.62 11.34 5.66
C ILE A 50 -0.52 10.98 7.16
N GLN A 51 -0.11 11.94 7.99
CA GLN A 51 -0.03 11.76 9.45
C GLN A 51 -1.39 11.49 10.08
N SER A 52 -2.44 12.21 9.68
CA SER A 52 -3.80 12.01 10.19
C SER A 52 -4.33 10.64 9.80
N LEU A 53 -4.04 10.20 8.58
CA LEU A 53 -4.43 8.87 8.10
C LEU A 53 -3.71 7.76 8.89
N LYS A 54 -2.40 7.89 9.13
CA LYS A 54 -1.62 6.96 9.98
C LYS A 54 -2.16 6.92 11.41
N ALA A 55 -2.45 8.09 11.98
CA ALA A 55 -3.01 8.19 13.32
C ALA A 55 -4.39 7.52 13.40
N PHE A 56 -5.26 7.76 12.41
CA PHE A 56 -6.57 7.13 12.34
C PHE A 56 -6.47 5.61 12.22
N THR A 57 -5.63 5.09 11.32
CA THR A 57 -5.42 3.65 11.19
C THR A 57 -4.88 3.03 12.48
N GLY A 58 -3.95 3.70 13.16
CA GLY A 58 -3.46 3.27 14.47
C GLY A 58 -4.55 3.27 15.54
N LEU A 59 -5.37 4.31 15.59
CA LEU A 59 -6.49 4.42 16.53
C LEU A 59 -7.56 3.36 16.27
N VAL A 60 -7.94 3.13 15.01
CA VAL A 60 -8.89 2.07 14.64
C VAL A 60 -8.32 0.70 15.02
N GLY A 61 -7.05 0.43 14.68
CA GLY A 61 -6.39 -0.83 15.04
C GLY A 61 -6.30 -1.06 16.55
N GLY A 62 -5.92 -0.05 17.33
CA GLY A 62 -5.90 -0.13 18.79
C GLY A 62 -7.30 -0.28 19.39
N SER A 63 -8.29 0.40 18.81
CA SER A 63 -9.67 0.35 19.28
C SER A 63 -10.33 -1.02 19.10
N LEU A 64 -9.86 -1.85 18.15
CA LEU A 64 -10.33 -3.24 18.00
C LEU A 64 -10.04 -4.05 19.26
N ILE A 65 -8.82 -3.96 19.79
CA ILE A 65 -8.43 -4.67 21.01
C ILE A 65 -9.23 -4.12 22.19
N TYR A 66 -9.36 -2.79 22.25
CA TYR A 66 -10.05 -2.13 23.34
C TYR A 66 -11.56 -2.44 23.37
N ASP A 67 -12.21 -2.58 22.20
CA ASP A 67 -13.61 -3.01 22.09
C ASP A 67 -13.83 -4.43 22.62
N ILE A 68 -12.91 -5.36 22.33
CA ILE A 68 -12.99 -6.74 22.85
C ILE A 68 -12.90 -6.73 24.38
N ILE A 69 -11.95 -5.98 24.93
CA ILE A 69 -11.78 -5.84 26.39
C ILE A 69 -13.02 -5.19 27.00
N TRP A 70 -13.56 -4.15 26.38
CA TRP A 70 -14.71 -3.41 26.89
C TRP A 70 -15.97 -4.29 26.93
N MET A 71 -16.24 -5.04 25.85
CA MET A 71 -17.34 -6.00 25.77
C MET A 71 -17.22 -7.15 26.77
N ALA A 72 -15.99 -7.58 27.11
CA ALA A 72 -15.78 -8.62 28.12
C ALA A 72 -16.07 -8.13 29.55
N LYS A 73 -16.02 -6.80 29.79
CA LYS A 73 -16.18 -6.21 31.13
C LYS A 73 -17.56 -5.62 31.41
N HIS A 74 -18.33 -5.27 30.37
CA HIS A 74 -19.64 -4.62 30.53
C HIS A 74 -20.76 -5.53 30.06
N GLU A 75 -21.73 -5.79 30.96
CA GLU A 75 -22.99 -6.43 30.58
C GLU A 75 -23.88 -5.43 29.87
N GLN A 76 -24.28 -5.75 28.64
CA GLN A 76 -25.09 -4.89 27.78
C GLN A 76 -26.40 -5.59 27.40
N ASN A 77 -27.43 -4.80 27.15
CA ASN A 77 -28.65 -5.28 26.51
C ASN A 77 -28.33 -5.94 25.17
N TRP A 78 -29.04 -7.02 24.83
CA TRP A 78 -28.75 -7.84 23.64
C TRP A 78 -28.73 -7.02 22.33
N PHE A 79 -29.60 -6.00 22.22
CA PHE A 79 -29.67 -5.11 21.06
C PHE A 79 -28.42 -4.23 20.92
N VAL A 80 -27.96 -3.62 22.03
CA VAL A 80 -26.73 -2.81 22.04
C VAL A 80 -25.51 -3.67 21.76
N ARG A 81 -25.49 -4.90 22.30
CA ARG A 81 -24.46 -5.90 22.03
C ARG A 81 -24.41 -6.29 20.55
N MET A 82 -25.56 -6.41 19.88
CA MET A 82 -25.62 -6.69 18.45
C MET A 82 -25.03 -5.54 17.62
N LEU A 83 -25.37 -4.29 17.96
CA LEU A 83 -24.81 -3.11 17.30
C LEU A 83 -23.29 -2.98 17.52
N THR A 84 -22.79 -3.21 18.73
CA THR A 84 -21.35 -3.15 19.03
C THR A 84 -20.57 -4.28 18.34
N ILE A 85 -21.13 -5.48 18.23
CA ILE A 85 -20.56 -6.56 17.41
C ILE A 85 -20.54 -6.16 15.93
N MET A 86 -21.59 -5.52 15.42
CA MET A 86 -21.62 -5.04 14.03
C MET A 86 -20.50 -4.02 13.78
N ILE A 87 -20.32 -3.05 14.69
CA ILE A 87 -19.21 -2.09 14.65
C ILE A 87 -17.85 -2.81 14.66
N LEU A 88 -17.68 -3.83 15.51
CA LEU A 88 -16.44 -4.61 15.57
C LEU A 88 -16.13 -5.31 14.24
N ILE A 89 -17.15 -5.90 13.60
CA ILE A 89 -17.00 -6.57 12.31
C ILE A 89 -16.65 -5.56 11.21
N LEU A 90 -17.29 -4.37 11.20
CA LEU A 90 -17.02 -3.32 10.22
C LEU A 90 -15.62 -2.70 10.39
N LYS A 91 -15.10 -2.63 11.62
CA LYS A 91 -13.76 -2.07 11.88
C LYS A 91 -12.64 -2.80 11.15
N VAL A 92 -12.77 -4.10 10.90
CA VAL A 92 -11.75 -4.90 10.20
C VAL A 92 -11.59 -4.47 8.74
N PRO A 93 -12.64 -4.48 7.88
CA PRO A 93 -12.53 -3.97 6.53
C PRO A 93 -12.21 -2.48 6.50
N THR A 94 -12.68 -1.68 7.48
CA THR A 94 -12.27 -0.27 7.57
C THR A 94 -10.77 -0.15 7.80
N ALA A 95 -10.20 -0.85 8.78
CA ALA A 95 -8.76 -0.82 9.02
C ALA A 95 -7.97 -1.24 7.78
N LEU A 96 -8.40 -2.31 7.10
CA LEU A 96 -7.75 -2.78 5.88
C LEU A 96 -7.85 -1.77 4.74
N ALA A 97 -9.03 -1.17 4.50
CA ALA A 97 -9.23 -0.16 3.46
C ALA A 97 -8.37 1.10 3.69
N PHE A 98 -8.12 1.46 4.95
CA PHE A 98 -7.25 2.57 5.28
C PHE A 98 -5.76 2.22 5.19
N VAL A 99 -5.38 0.98 5.53
CA VAL A 99 -4.01 0.49 5.30
C VAL A 99 -3.70 0.46 3.80
N THR A 100 -4.63 0.00 2.96
CA THR A 100 -4.44 0.02 1.50
C THR A 100 -4.37 1.45 0.96
N ALA A 101 -5.23 2.35 1.46
CA ALA A 101 -5.16 3.78 1.11
C ALA A 101 -3.82 4.43 1.54
N LEU A 102 -3.26 4.04 2.71
CA LEU A 102 -1.93 4.47 3.14
C LEU A 102 -0.83 3.96 2.21
N HIS A 103 -0.87 2.68 1.84
CA HIS A 103 0.11 2.10 0.92
C HIS A 103 0.08 2.75 -0.46
N GLN A 104 -1.11 3.05 -1.00
CA GLN A 104 -1.26 3.77 -2.27
C GLN A 104 -0.65 5.18 -2.23
N ARG A 105 -0.62 5.82 -1.05
CA ARG A 105 -0.03 7.16 -0.84
C ARG A 105 1.46 7.13 -0.51
N GLY A 106 2.13 5.97 -0.64
CA GLY A 106 3.55 5.82 -0.31
C GLY A 106 3.85 5.90 1.19
N ALA A 107 2.82 5.89 2.02
CA ALA A 107 2.94 6.03 3.45
C ALA A 107 3.27 4.67 4.09
N GLN A 108 4.54 4.31 4.17
CA GLN A 108 4.96 3.20 5.04
C GLN A 108 4.92 3.65 6.51
N PHE A 109 4.57 2.73 7.42
CA PHE A 109 4.72 2.91 8.87
C PHE A 109 6.21 3.01 9.31
N SER A 110 7.12 3.36 8.39
CA SER A 110 8.57 3.49 8.53
C SER A 110 9.03 4.44 9.66
N GLY A 111 8.14 5.29 10.20
CA GLY A 111 8.41 6.15 11.35
C GLY A 111 8.07 5.55 12.73
N LEU A 112 7.35 4.42 12.78
CA LEU A 112 7.16 3.61 13.97
C LEU A 112 8.12 2.43 13.84
N GLY A 113 9.22 2.42 14.59
CA GLY A 113 10.37 1.49 14.47
C GLY A 113 10.09 -0.02 14.59
N PHE A 114 8.87 -0.49 14.38
CA PHE A 114 8.56 -1.87 14.07
C PHE A 114 9.06 -2.19 12.65
N ARG A 115 10.23 -2.84 12.59
CA ARG A 115 10.77 -3.49 11.39
C ARG A 115 9.77 -4.54 10.86
N GLY A 116 8.82 -4.09 10.04
CA GLY A 116 7.99 -4.93 9.16
C GLY A 116 8.55 -5.01 7.73
N ASN A 117 9.73 -4.44 7.50
CA ASN A 117 10.35 -4.32 6.18
C ASN A 117 10.93 -5.65 5.65
N ASP A 118 10.83 -6.73 6.41
CA ASP A 118 11.32 -8.05 6.01
C ASP A 118 10.21 -8.97 5.46
N LEU A 119 8.94 -8.55 5.51
CA LEU A 119 7.77 -9.36 5.09
C LEU A 119 7.07 -8.85 3.82
N SER A 120 7.35 -7.63 3.37
CA SER A 120 6.93 -7.14 2.06
C SER A 120 8.14 -7.19 1.14
N GLY A 121 8.27 -8.31 0.42
CA GLY A 121 9.35 -8.55 -0.53
C GLY A 121 9.63 -7.34 -1.43
N ALA A 122 10.91 -7.21 -1.77
CA ALA A 122 11.51 -6.31 -2.76
C ALA A 122 10.49 -5.74 -3.76
N THR A 123 9.80 -4.65 -3.37
CA THR A 123 9.15 -3.73 -4.30
C THR A 123 10.09 -2.56 -4.54
N VAL A 124 11.35 -2.89 -4.77
CA VAL A 124 12.21 -2.07 -5.60
C VAL A 124 11.69 -2.31 -7.00
N TRP A 125 11.19 -1.25 -7.62
CA TRP A 125 10.98 -1.19 -9.05
C TRP A 125 12.16 -1.89 -9.74
N SER A 126 11.93 -3.08 -10.28
CA SER A 126 12.86 -3.70 -11.20
C SER A 126 12.82 -2.83 -12.46
N MET A 127 13.64 -1.78 -12.47
CA MET A 127 14.00 -1.10 -13.70
C MET A 127 14.45 -2.18 -14.68
N PRO A 128 13.90 -2.23 -15.92
CA PRO A 128 14.42 -3.07 -16.98
C PRO A 128 15.82 -2.58 -17.33
N GLY A 129 16.82 -3.07 -16.60
CA GLY A 129 18.19 -2.57 -16.59
C GLY A 129 18.90 -3.16 -15.38
N GLY A 130 19.43 -4.36 -15.56
CA GLY A 130 19.87 -5.27 -14.50
C GLY A 130 20.82 -4.67 -13.47
N PHE A 131 20.38 -4.66 -12.21
CA PHE A 131 21.22 -4.60 -11.03
C PHE A 131 20.69 -5.59 -9.99
N THR A 132 20.74 -6.88 -10.31
CA THR A 132 20.65 -7.95 -9.30
C THR A 132 21.93 -8.78 -9.40
N SER A 133 22.90 -8.51 -8.53
CA SER A 133 23.98 -9.46 -8.27
C SER A 133 23.64 -10.17 -6.97
N PRO A 134 23.11 -11.41 -6.99
CA PRO A 134 23.20 -12.27 -5.84
C PRO A 134 24.59 -12.93 -5.82
N LEU A 135 25.25 -12.83 -4.67
CA LEU A 135 26.07 -13.89 -4.08
C LEU A 135 26.85 -14.80 -5.06
N GLY A 136 28.13 -14.47 -5.29
CA GLY A 136 29.11 -15.39 -5.86
C GLY A 136 29.71 -14.94 -7.19
N GLY A 137 30.90 -14.35 -7.11
CA GLY A 137 31.82 -14.25 -8.25
C GLY A 137 31.61 -13.09 -9.21
N GLY A 138 32.50 -12.08 -9.11
CA GLY A 138 32.87 -11.25 -10.26
C GLY A 138 32.05 -10.00 -10.53
N ALA A 139 31.92 -9.09 -9.55
CA ALA A 139 31.40 -7.74 -9.79
C ALA A 139 32.53 -6.82 -10.32
N ARG A 140 32.75 -6.86 -11.65
CA ARG A 140 33.50 -5.83 -12.37
C ARG A 140 32.51 -4.90 -13.09
N ASN A 141 32.68 -3.61 -12.79
CA ASN A 141 32.38 -2.43 -13.60
C ASN A 141 30.91 -1.98 -13.69
N GLY A 142 30.45 -1.33 -12.63
CA GLY A 142 29.21 -0.52 -12.62
C GLY A 142 29.42 0.98 -12.42
N TYR A 143 30.54 1.44 -11.86
CA TYR A 143 30.89 2.86 -11.75
C TYR A 143 32.41 3.02 -11.76
N GLN A 144 32.94 3.81 -12.69
CA GLN A 144 34.34 4.24 -12.67
C GLN A 144 34.46 5.38 -11.67
N THR A 145 35.31 5.24 -10.66
CA THR A 145 35.52 6.31 -9.69
C THR A 145 36.45 7.37 -10.28
N VAL A 146 36.34 8.63 -9.85
CA VAL A 146 37.11 9.78 -10.39
C VAL A 146 38.64 9.59 -10.28
N ASN A 147 39.09 8.61 -9.50
CA ASN A 147 40.50 8.31 -9.26
C ASN A 147 41.05 7.11 -10.04
N ASP A 148 40.26 6.46 -10.91
CA ASP A 148 40.73 5.32 -11.68
C ASP A 148 41.49 5.75 -12.95
N PRO A 149 42.69 5.19 -13.22
CA PRO A 149 43.44 5.51 -14.43
C PRO A 149 42.68 5.03 -15.67
N VAL A 150 42.61 5.90 -16.70
CA VAL A 150 41.94 5.62 -17.97
C VAL A 150 42.67 4.50 -18.71
N GLU A 151 42.03 3.33 -18.85
CA GLU A 151 42.54 2.28 -19.74
C GLU A 151 42.39 2.73 -21.21
N PRO A 152 43.43 2.56 -22.05
CA PRO A 152 43.36 2.94 -23.46
C PRO A 152 42.41 2.03 -24.25
N PRO A 153 41.72 2.55 -25.28
CA PRO A 153 40.75 1.78 -26.03
C PRO A 153 41.39 0.62 -26.79
N LYS A 154 40.83 -0.58 -26.62
CA LYS A 154 41.21 -1.81 -27.32
C LYS A 154 40.84 -1.70 -28.81
N PRO A 155 41.72 -2.08 -29.75
CA PRO A 155 41.43 -1.98 -31.19
C PRO A 155 40.30 -2.91 -31.62
N THR A 156 39.36 -2.38 -32.40
CA THR A 156 38.29 -3.11 -33.09
C THR A 156 38.89 -4.02 -34.17
N GLY A 157 38.90 -5.33 -33.90
CA GLY A 157 39.31 -6.34 -34.87
C GLY A 157 38.10 -7.02 -35.52
N GLY A 158 38.10 -7.07 -36.86
CA GLY A 158 37.51 -8.16 -37.64
C GLY A 158 36.18 -7.86 -38.35
N ALA A 159 36.23 -7.62 -39.65
CA ALA A 159 35.09 -7.61 -40.56
C ALA A 159 34.47 -9.01 -40.74
N PRO A 160 33.13 -9.15 -40.91
CA PRO A 160 32.51 -10.34 -41.48
C PRO A 160 32.37 -10.24 -43.01
N PRO A 161 32.38 -11.37 -43.75
CA PRO A 161 32.46 -11.42 -45.21
C PRO A 161 31.14 -11.08 -45.92
N THR A 162 31.28 -10.58 -47.15
CA THR A 162 30.23 -10.27 -48.13
C THR A 162 29.42 -11.51 -48.54
N VAL A 163 28.10 -11.43 -48.47
CA VAL A 163 27.17 -12.36 -49.15
C VAL A 163 26.19 -11.55 -49.99
N ASN A 164 26.24 -11.76 -51.32
CA ASN A 164 25.29 -11.25 -52.30
C ASN A 164 23.89 -11.86 -52.07
N ALA A 165 22.85 -11.03 -52.02
CA ALA A 165 21.46 -11.45 -52.27
C ALA A 165 20.69 -10.30 -52.96
N GLN A 166 20.13 -10.62 -54.14
CA GLN A 166 19.33 -9.77 -55.03
C GLN A 166 18.06 -9.18 -54.38
N PRO A 167 17.51 -8.09 -54.93
CA PRO A 167 16.27 -7.47 -54.47
C PRO A 167 15.03 -8.10 -55.12
N THR A 168 14.08 -8.55 -54.31
CA THR A 168 12.70 -8.87 -54.73
C THR A 168 11.73 -8.17 -53.80
N ALA A 169 11.19 -7.04 -54.27
CA ALA A 169 9.97 -6.42 -53.73
C ALA A 169 8.75 -7.17 -54.28
N PRO A 170 7.74 -7.45 -53.44
CA PRO A 170 6.38 -7.14 -53.89
C PRO A 170 5.43 -6.70 -52.75
N GLY A 171 4.66 -5.64 -53.04
CA GLY A 171 3.27 -5.51 -52.57
C GLY A 171 3.02 -4.65 -51.33
N ALA A 172 3.01 -3.32 -51.50
CA ALA A 172 2.27 -2.42 -50.61
C ALA A 172 1.17 -1.72 -51.41
N TYR A 173 0.00 -1.62 -50.79
CA TYR A 173 -1.30 -1.37 -51.39
C TYR A 173 -1.48 0.03 -51.98
N GLN A 174 -2.27 0.02 -53.05
CA GLN A 174 -2.85 1.14 -53.78
C GLN A 174 -3.81 1.96 -52.90
N SER A 175 -3.67 3.30 -52.93
CA SER A 175 -4.77 4.22 -52.65
C SER A 175 -4.51 5.57 -53.33
N VAL A 176 -5.50 5.97 -54.12
CA VAL A 176 -5.75 7.20 -54.92
C VAL A 176 -4.82 7.51 -56.08
#